data_AF-A0A1K2IHQ8-F1
#
_entry.id   AF-A0A1K2IHQ8-F1
#
_cell.length_a   1.000
_cell.length_b   1.000
_cell.length_c   1.000
_cell.angle_alpha   90.00
_cell.angle_beta   90.00
_cell.angle_gamma   90.00
#
_symmetry.space_group_name_H-M   'P 1'
#
loop_
_entity.id
_entity.type
_entity.pdbx_description
1 polymer ?
#
loop_
_entity_poly.entity_id
_entity_poly.type
_entity_poly.pdbx_seq_one_letter_code
_entity_poly.pdbx_strand_id
1 'polypeptide(L)'
;MASTSETGHNKNIANFNTVYQILEEMGALYSPTNSKIKLSNLDPIRNSLQTVITELNAKQPVYKNAVAARETAIEPLGKLMTKALNYAKSLDISVTDKENIAAQAKKIRGDQKAKKVSAVTTTVESISTSQMSYDNRIANLRAFTDQLESYAKYSPNEAEIQITHLKAFHSNLTNLSNTVNVAGNALITARKNRDEILYKNSINVIQLVKDIKAYLKSLGETGKPYYNAVVKLKFTES
;
A
#
# COMPACT_ATOMS: atom_id res chain seq x y z
N MET A 1 -13.80 28.37 5.14
CA MET A 1 -13.88 27.68 6.45
C MET A 1 -13.62 26.21 6.20
N ALA A 2 -12.40 25.73 6.46
CA ALA A 2 -12.13 24.29 6.43
C ALA A 2 -13.01 23.61 7.49
N SER A 3 -13.71 22.54 7.14
CA SER A 3 -14.52 21.80 8.10
C SER A 3 -13.61 21.28 9.23
N THR A 4 -13.80 21.79 10.45
CA THR A 4 -13.09 21.37 11.67
C THR A 4 -13.62 20.04 12.23
N SER A 5 -14.50 19.34 11.51
CA SER A 5 -14.86 17.98 11.86
C SER A 5 -13.70 17.06 11.50
N GLU A 6 -12.99 16.56 12.50
CA GLU A 6 -12.20 15.34 12.37
C GLU A 6 -13.14 14.23 11.87
N THR A 7 -13.03 13.87 10.59
CA THR A 7 -13.76 12.75 9.99
C THR A 7 -12.79 11.60 9.70
N GLY A 8 -13.31 10.38 9.66
CA GLY A 8 -12.55 9.18 9.29
C GLY A 8 -12.35 8.16 10.41
N HIS A 9 -11.52 7.14 10.15
CA HIS A 9 -11.39 5.95 10.99
C HIS A 9 -10.99 6.25 12.45
N ASN A 10 -10.03 7.17 12.67
CA ASN A 10 -9.59 7.54 14.02
C ASN A 10 -10.72 8.18 14.82
N LYS A 11 -11.59 8.95 14.15
CA LYS A 11 -12.75 9.53 14.83
C LYS A 11 -13.75 8.46 15.23
N ASN A 12 -14.01 7.48 14.37
CA ASN A 12 -14.87 6.35 14.73
C ASN A 12 -14.33 5.56 15.93
N ILE A 13 -13.01 5.35 16.00
CA ILE A 13 -12.36 4.69 17.14
C ILE A 13 -12.53 5.52 18.41
N ALA A 14 -12.21 6.82 18.36
CA ALA A 14 -12.37 7.72 19.50
C ALA A 14 -13.84 7.78 19.97
N ASN A 15 -14.79 7.90 19.04
CA ASN A 15 -16.21 7.91 19.35
C ASN A 15 -16.66 6.60 19.97
N PHE A 16 -16.17 5.44 19.51
CA PHE A 16 -16.51 4.16 20.13
C PHE A 16 -15.97 4.06 21.57
N ASN A 17 -14.76 4.57 21.83
CA ASN A 17 -14.24 4.66 23.20
C ASN A 17 -15.11 5.57 24.08
N THR A 18 -15.58 6.72 23.56
CA THR A 18 -16.54 7.57 24.28
C THR A 18 -17.87 6.87 24.53
N VAL A 19 -18.40 6.12 23.55
CA VAL A 19 -19.60 5.30 23.76
C VAL A 19 -19.37 4.31 24.91
N TYR A 20 -18.26 3.57 24.91
CA TYR A 20 -17.95 2.63 25.98
C TYR A 20 -17.91 3.29 27.37
N GLN A 21 -17.24 4.43 27.50
CA GLN A 21 -17.16 5.18 28.77
C GLN A 21 -18.55 5.63 29.26
N ILE A 22 -19.41 6.13 28.36
CA ILE A 22 -20.79 6.48 28.69
C ILE A 22 -21.54 5.26 29.26
N LEU A 23 -21.37 4.10 28.65
CA LEU A 23 -22.03 2.86 29.11
C LEU A 23 -21.49 2.36 30.45
N GLU A 24 -20.20 2.56 30.72
CA GLU A 24 -19.56 2.24 32.00
C GLU A 24 -20.09 3.16 33.12
N GLU A 25 -20.20 4.46 32.88
CA GLU A 25 -20.72 5.45 33.84
C GLU A 25 -22.19 5.21 34.22
N MET A 26 -22.97 4.57 33.34
CA MET A 26 -24.37 4.20 33.64
C MET A 26 -24.50 3.16 34.77
N GLY A 27 -23.44 2.40 35.06
CA GLY A 27 -23.46 1.35 36.08
C GLY A 27 -24.62 0.36 35.89
N ALA A 28 -25.38 0.09 36.97
CA ALA A 28 -26.48 -0.88 36.96
C ALA A 28 -27.62 -0.53 35.96
N LEU A 29 -27.76 0.74 35.55
CA LEU A 29 -28.74 1.15 34.55
C LEU A 29 -28.46 0.50 33.19
N TYR A 30 -27.19 0.23 32.88
CA TYR A 30 -26.81 -0.47 31.65
C TYR A 30 -26.75 -1.99 31.87
N SER A 31 -27.89 -2.65 31.64
CA SER A 31 -28.07 -4.10 31.85
C SER A 31 -28.70 -4.80 30.63
N PRO A 32 -28.06 -4.80 29.43
CA PRO A 32 -28.64 -5.43 28.25
C PRO A 32 -28.59 -6.96 28.32
N THR A 33 -29.65 -7.61 27.82
CA THR A 33 -29.70 -9.07 27.63
C THR A 33 -29.00 -9.51 26.33
N ASN A 34 -28.96 -8.64 25.32
CA ASN A 34 -28.19 -8.86 24.09
C ASN A 34 -26.70 -8.97 24.44
N SER A 35 -26.13 -10.17 24.30
CA SER A 35 -24.74 -10.44 24.64
C SER A 35 -23.75 -9.58 23.86
N LYS A 36 -24.04 -9.22 22.60
CA LYS A 36 -23.12 -8.46 21.73
C LYS A 36 -22.80 -7.06 22.26
N ILE A 37 -23.72 -6.46 23.02
CA ILE A 37 -23.57 -5.10 23.55
C ILE A 37 -23.26 -5.07 25.05
N LYS A 38 -23.03 -6.22 25.70
CA LYS A 38 -22.55 -6.21 27.09
C LYS A 38 -21.15 -5.59 27.17
N LEU A 39 -20.88 -4.82 28.24
CA LEU A 39 -19.57 -4.17 28.45
C LEU A 39 -18.40 -5.15 28.35
N SER A 40 -18.56 -6.37 28.88
CA SER A 40 -17.53 -7.42 28.81
C SER A 40 -17.20 -7.88 27.37
N ASN A 41 -18.12 -7.71 26.42
CA ASN A 41 -17.92 -8.03 25.01
C ASN A 41 -17.55 -6.80 24.17
N LEU A 42 -17.86 -5.59 24.64
CA LEU A 42 -17.45 -4.34 23.99
C LEU A 42 -15.99 -3.97 24.30
N ASP A 43 -15.47 -4.27 25.49
CA ASP A 43 -14.11 -3.92 25.88
C ASP A 43 -13.01 -4.59 25.01
N PRO A 44 -13.11 -5.90 24.68
CA PRO A 44 -12.15 -6.52 23.76
C PRO A 44 -12.15 -5.86 22.37
N ILE A 45 -13.32 -5.40 21.89
CA ILE A 45 -13.44 -4.70 20.61
C ILE A 45 -12.76 -3.33 20.70
N ARG A 46 -12.97 -2.61 21.80
CA ARG A 46 -12.32 -1.31 22.08
C ARG A 46 -10.79 -1.44 22.10
N ASN A 47 -10.26 -2.45 22.79
CA ASN A 47 -8.83 -2.75 22.82
C ASN A 47 -8.30 -3.12 21.41
N SER A 48 -9.04 -3.95 20.68
CA SER A 48 -8.68 -4.35 19.32
C SER A 48 -8.60 -3.17 18.35
N LEU A 49 -9.51 -2.20 18.47
CA LEU A 49 -9.48 -0.96 17.68
C LEU A 49 -8.20 -0.15 17.93
N GLN A 50 -7.74 -0.08 19.19
CA GLN A 50 -6.48 0.58 19.53
C GLN A 50 -5.27 -0.19 18.96
N THR A 51 -5.29 -1.51 19.00
CA THR A 51 -4.23 -2.35 18.42
C THR A 51 -4.13 -2.16 16.91
N VAL A 52 -5.25 -2.26 16.17
CA VAL A 52 -5.22 -2.18 14.70
C VAL A 52 -4.80 -0.80 14.19
N ILE A 53 -5.14 0.28 14.92
CA ILE A 53 -4.70 1.62 14.50
C ILE A 53 -3.22 1.85 14.78
N THR A 54 -2.71 1.37 15.92
CA THR A 54 -1.28 1.40 16.22
C THR A 54 -0.49 0.59 15.19
N GLU A 55 -0.98 -0.60 14.81
CA GLU A 55 -0.36 -1.42 13.78
C GLU A 55 -0.35 -0.71 12.42
N LEU A 56 -1.50 -0.16 11.98
CA LEU A 56 -1.60 0.57 10.73
C LEU A 56 -0.61 1.75 10.67
N ASN A 57 -0.55 2.54 11.74
CA ASN A 57 0.36 3.68 11.85
C ASN A 57 1.83 3.24 11.81
N ALA A 58 2.16 2.05 12.32
CA ALA A 58 3.50 1.48 12.22
C ALA A 58 3.84 0.97 10.81
N LYS A 59 2.88 0.42 10.05
CA LYS A 59 3.13 -0.09 8.69
C LYS A 59 3.25 1.01 7.63
N GLN A 60 2.56 2.13 7.82
CA GLN A 60 2.56 3.23 6.84
C GLN A 60 3.96 3.83 6.56
N PRO A 61 4.80 4.20 7.55
CA PRO A 61 6.15 4.71 7.29
C PRO A 61 7.07 3.64 6.70
N VAL A 62 6.93 2.36 7.10
CA VAL A 62 7.72 1.25 6.53
C VAL A 62 7.50 1.14 5.02
N TYR A 63 6.24 1.18 4.58
CA TYR A 63 5.93 1.17 3.15
C TYR A 63 6.47 2.41 2.42
N LYS A 64 6.29 3.62 2.99
CA LYS A 64 6.82 4.86 2.40
C LYS A 64 8.34 4.81 2.22
N ASN A 65 9.06 4.36 3.25
CA ASN A 65 10.52 4.28 3.22
C ASN A 65 11.00 3.24 2.19
N ALA A 66 10.32 2.09 2.09
CA ALA A 66 10.64 1.07 1.09
C ALA A 66 10.45 1.61 -0.35
N VAL A 67 9.36 2.34 -0.60
CA VAL A 67 9.09 2.98 -1.89
C VAL A 67 10.19 3.99 -2.23
N ALA A 68 10.50 4.89 -1.30
CA ALA A 68 11.55 5.91 -1.49
C ALA A 68 12.92 5.27 -1.78
N ALA A 69 13.31 4.23 -1.02
CA ALA A 69 14.58 3.54 -1.23
C ALA A 69 14.68 2.92 -2.64
N ARG A 70 13.60 2.28 -3.13
CA ARG A 70 13.55 1.74 -4.50
C ARG A 70 13.62 2.83 -5.55
N GLU A 71 12.89 3.93 -5.35
CA GLU A 71 12.86 5.07 -6.28
C GLU A 71 14.24 5.71 -6.43
N THR A 72 14.92 5.98 -5.31
CA THR A 72 16.30 6.48 -5.31
C THR A 72 17.25 5.50 -5.98
N ALA A 73 17.16 4.21 -5.67
CA ALA A 73 18.08 3.22 -6.21
C ALA A 73 17.95 3.04 -7.74
N ILE A 74 16.75 3.17 -8.30
CA ILE A 74 16.51 2.94 -9.74
C ILE A 74 16.65 4.20 -10.60
N GLU A 75 16.71 5.39 -10.00
CA GLU A 75 16.94 6.66 -10.69
C GLU A 75 18.12 6.63 -11.69
N PRO A 76 19.33 6.14 -11.35
CA PRO A 76 20.46 6.15 -12.27
C PRO A 76 20.35 5.16 -13.44
N LEU A 77 19.38 4.23 -13.42
CA LEU A 77 19.29 3.11 -14.37
C LEU A 77 19.34 3.57 -15.82
N GLY A 78 18.62 4.64 -16.19
CA GLY A 78 18.58 5.13 -17.58
C GLY A 78 19.94 5.64 -18.08
N LYS A 79 20.68 6.34 -17.22
CA LYS A 79 22.04 6.84 -17.52
C LYS A 79 23.01 5.67 -17.66
N LEU A 80 22.92 4.70 -16.74
CA LEU A 80 23.76 3.52 -16.74
C LEU A 80 23.60 2.69 -18.03
N MET A 81 22.36 2.48 -18.48
CA MET A 81 22.09 1.77 -19.74
C MET A 81 22.63 2.51 -20.95
N THR A 82 22.59 3.85 -20.95
CA THR A 82 23.16 4.65 -22.03
C THR A 82 24.69 4.50 -22.08
N LYS A 83 25.36 4.51 -20.93
CA LYS A 83 26.82 4.31 -20.86
C LYS A 83 27.21 2.90 -21.33
N ALA A 84 26.56 1.86 -20.81
CA ALA A 84 26.82 0.48 -21.17
C ALA A 84 26.57 0.20 -22.66
N LEU A 85 25.50 0.78 -23.22
CA LEU A 85 25.19 0.70 -24.65
C LEU A 85 26.29 1.33 -25.53
N ASN A 86 26.77 2.51 -25.17
CA ASN A 86 27.78 3.20 -25.97
C ASN A 86 29.15 2.50 -25.91
N TYR A 87 29.49 1.91 -24.76
CA TYR A 87 30.64 0.99 -24.69
C TYR A 87 30.43 -0.22 -25.60
N ALA A 88 29.27 -0.87 -25.56
CA ALA A 88 28.99 -2.01 -26.44
C ALA A 88 29.08 -1.64 -27.95
N LYS A 89 28.73 -0.41 -28.34
CA LYS A 89 28.85 0.06 -29.72
C LYS A 89 30.29 0.23 -30.19
N SER A 90 31.24 0.49 -29.30
CA SER A 90 32.66 0.60 -29.66
C SER A 90 33.33 -0.76 -29.87
N LEU A 91 32.70 -1.85 -29.44
CA LEU A 91 33.24 -3.19 -29.60
C LEU A 91 33.25 -3.63 -31.07
N ASP A 92 34.23 -4.47 -31.39
CA ASP A 92 34.32 -5.18 -32.67
C ASP A 92 33.40 -6.42 -32.65
N ILE A 93 32.08 -6.19 -32.68
CA ILE A 93 31.04 -7.21 -32.79
C ILE A 93 30.13 -6.88 -33.98
N SER A 94 29.29 -7.83 -34.40
CA SER A 94 28.44 -7.63 -35.58
C SER A 94 27.48 -6.45 -35.42
N VAL A 95 27.06 -5.84 -36.53
CA VAL A 95 26.06 -4.77 -36.53
C VAL A 95 24.76 -5.24 -35.88
N THR A 96 24.33 -6.46 -36.20
CA THR A 96 23.13 -7.09 -35.63
C THR A 96 23.23 -7.25 -34.11
N ASP A 97 24.39 -7.61 -33.57
CA ASP A 97 24.60 -7.69 -32.12
C ASP A 97 24.48 -6.32 -31.44
N LYS A 98 25.06 -5.27 -32.05
CA LYS A 98 24.94 -3.90 -31.54
C LYS A 98 23.49 -3.42 -31.54
N GLU A 99 22.73 -3.76 -32.58
CA GLU A 99 21.30 -3.46 -32.69
C GLU A 99 20.47 -4.19 -31.64
N ASN A 100 20.76 -5.46 -31.38
CA ASN A 100 20.11 -6.25 -30.33
C ASN A 100 20.33 -5.63 -28.94
N ILE A 101 21.57 -5.27 -28.61
CA ILE A 101 21.91 -4.57 -27.35
C ILE A 101 21.17 -3.23 -27.27
N ALA A 102 21.14 -2.45 -28.36
CA ALA A 102 20.42 -1.18 -28.42
C ALA A 102 18.92 -1.34 -28.20
N ALA A 103 18.31 -2.39 -28.75
CA ALA A 103 16.89 -2.68 -28.57
C ALA A 103 16.55 -2.97 -27.09
N GLN A 104 17.40 -3.73 -26.39
CA GLN A 104 17.23 -4.00 -24.95
C GLN A 104 17.39 -2.74 -24.11
N ALA A 105 18.43 -1.92 -24.36
CA ALA A 105 18.64 -0.65 -23.66
C ALA A 105 17.45 0.32 -23.82
N LYS A 106 16.80 0.34 -24.99
CA LYS A 106 15.58 1.15 -25.22
C LYS A 106 14.41 0.73 -24.33
N LYS A 107 14.22 -0.58 -24.07
CA LYS A 107 13.14 -1.07 -23.19
C LYS A 107 13.31 -0.55 -21.76
N ILE A 108 14.55 -0.44 -21.27
CA ILE A 108 14.84 -0.01 -19.90
C ILE A 108 14.68 1.51 -19.73
N ARG A 109 15.10 2.28 -20.74
CA ARG A 109 15.05 3.76 -20.73
C ARG A 109 13.65 4.33 -20.93
N GLY A 110 12.73 3.56 -21.48
CA GLY A 110 11.38 4.03 -21.83
C GLY A 110 11.33 4.77 -23.17
N ASP A 111 12.39 4.68 -23.99
CA ASP A 111 12.49 5.35 -25.30
C ASP A 111 11.61 4.69 -26.38
N GLN A 112 10.79 3.69 -26.04
CA GLN A 112 9.89 3.04 -26.99
C GLN A 112 8.66 3.92 -27.22
N LYS A 113 8.39 4.26 -28.49
CA LYS A 113 7.09 4.84 -28.86
C LYS A 113 5.99 3.87 -28.42
N ALA A 114 5.03 4.36 -27.64
CA ALA A 114 3.84 3.59 -27.31
C ALA A 114 3.23 3.05 -28.62
N LYS A 115 3.03 1.73 -28.71
CA LYS A 115 2.21 1.16 -29.80
C LYS A 115 0.83 1.80 -29.66
N LYS A 116 0.36 2.50 -30.69
CA LYS A 116 -1.03 2.97 -30.77
C LYS A 116 -1.92 1.73 -30.74
N VAL A 117 -2.57 1.48 -29.62
CA VAL A 117 -3.64 0.48 -29.54
C VAL A 117 -4.89 1.15 -30.09
N SER A 118 -5.41 0.66 -31.21
CA SER A 118 -6.70 1.10 -31.75
C SER A 118 -7.78 0.80 -30.71
N ALA A 119 -8.48 1.83 -30.27
CA ALA A 119 -9.52 1.74 -29.26
C ALA A 119 -10.69 0.89 -29.78
N VAL A 120 -10.88 -0.29 -29.22
CA VAL A 120 -12.18 -0.96 -29.17
C VAL A 120 -12.59 -1.10 -27.71
N THR A 121 -13.77 -0.59 -27.43
CA THR A 121 -14.47 -0.42 -26.16
C THR A 121 -14.47 -1.64 -25.24
N THR A 122 -14.06 -1.44 -23.99
CA THR A 122 -14.73 -1.94 -22.78
C THR A 122 -14.09 -1.26 -21.55
N THR A 123 -14.91 -0.79 -20.62
CA THR A 123 -14.49 -0.29 -19.30
C THR A 123 -13.91 -1.45 -18.49
N VAL A 124 -12.66 -1.79 -18.78
CA VAL A 124 -11.79 -2.54 -17.89
C VAL A 124 -11.01 -1.49 -17.12
N GLU A 125 -10.89 -1.65 -15.80
CA GLU A 125 -9.99 -0.88 -14.96
C GLU A 125 -8.69 -0.61 -15.73
N SER A 126 -8.25 0.64 -15.75
CA SER A 126 -7.06 1.08 -16.47
C SER A 126 -5.84 0.26 -16.02
N ILE A 127 -5.60 -0.88 -16.68
CA ILE A 127 -4.35 -1.60 -16.61
C ILE A 127 -3.40 -0.71 -17.40
N SER A 128 -2.64 0.10 -16.69
CA SER A 128 -1.56 0.91 -17.26
C SER A 128 -0.75 0.05 -18.22
N THR A 129 -0.88 0.30 -19.53
CA THR A 129 -0.17 -0.42 -20.59
C THR A 129 1.29 0.06 -20.72
N SER A 130 1.77 0.83 -19.75
CA SER A 130 3.16 1.25 -19.69
C SER A 130 4.05 0.07 -19.33
N GLN A 131 4.96 -0.28 -20.24
CA GLN A 131 6.05 -1.23 -19.99
C GLN A 131 7.10 -0.72 -18.97
N MET A 132 6.81 0.38 -18.26
CA MET A 132 7.71 1.03 -17.30
C MET A 132 7.48 0.62 -15.83
N SER A 133 6.79 -0.49 -15.56
CA SER A 133 6.75 -1.00 -14.18
C SER A 133 8.18 -1.23 -13.68
N TYR A 134 8.41 -1.01 -12.38
CA TYR A 134 9.72 -1.27 -11.77
C TYR A 134 10.19 -2.70 -12.05
N ASP A 135 9.27 -3.67 -11.97
CA ASP A 135 9.57 -5.09 -12.22
C ASP A 135 9.98 -5.34 -13.69
N ASN A 136 9.31 -4.70 -14.66
CA ASN A 136 9.71 -4.80 -16.06
C ASN A 136 11.09 -4.18 -16.30
N ARG A 137 11.40 -3.03 -15.69
CA ARG A 137 12.72 -2.38 -15.84
C ARG A 137 13.82 -3.24 -15.23
N ILE A 138 13.57 -3.88 -14.08
CA ILE A 138 14.48 -4.82 -13.42
C ILE A 138 14.69 -6.07 -14.26
N ALA A 139 13.62 -6.70 -14.77
CA ALA A 139 13.70 -7.87 -15.63
C ALA A 139 14.47 -7.58 -16.93
N ASN A 140 14.23 -6.41 -17.54
CA ASN A 140 14.97 -5.98 -18.72
C ASN A 140 16.45 -5.69 -18.40
N LEU A 141 16.79 -5.14 -17.22
CA LEU A 141 18.18 -4.98 -16.78
C LEU A 141 18.91 -6.34 -16.71
N ARG A 142 18.25 -7.38 -16.20
CA ARG A 142 18.81 -8.74 -16.23
C ARG A 142 19.10 -9.20 -17.65
N ALA A 143 18.10 -9.14 -18.52
CA ALA A 143 18.25 -9.56 -19.92
C ALA A 143 19.34 -8.75 -20.67
N PHE A 144 19.45 -7.45 -20.39
CA PHE A 144 20.52 -6.60 -20.93
C PHE A 144 21.89 -7.02 -20.41
N THR A 145 22.02 -7.31 -19.11
CA THR A 145 23.28 -7.75 -18.51
C THR A 145 23.72 -9.11 -19.05
N ASP A 146 22.80 -10.07 -19.16
CA ASP A 146 23.06 -11.40 -19.73
C ASP A 146 23.49 -11.29 -21.21
N GLN A 147 22.87 -10.38 -21.97
CA GLN A 147 23.26 -10.11 -23.36
C GLN A 147 24.70 -9.57 -23.43
N LEU A 148 25.06 -8.61 -22.58
CA LEU A 148 26.42 -8.07 -22.55
C LEU A 148 27.46 -9.13 -22.15
N GLU A 149 27.14 -9.96 -21.15
CA GLU A 149 28.00 -11.05 -20.67
C GLU A 149 28.25 -12.12 -21.73
N SER A 150 27.33 -12.30 -22.69
CA SER A 150 27.50 -13.25 -23.79
C SER A 150 28.65 -12.88 -24.76
N TYR A 151 29.14 -11.64 -24.73
CA TYR A 151 30.25 -11.18 -25.57
C TYR A 151 31.53 -11.09 -24.74
N ALA A 152 32.49 -11.98 -24.97
CA ALA A 152 33.81 -11.92 -24.32
C ALA A 152 34.55 -10.58 -24.56
N LYS A 153 34.23 -9.87 -25.65
CA LYS A 153 34.79 -8.54 -25.94
C LYS A 153 34.23 -7.43 -25.02
N TYR A 154 33.15 -7.68 -24.28
CA TYR A 154 32.62 -6.72 -23.31
C TYR A 154 33.46 -6.73 -22.02
N SER A 155 34.51 -5.90 -21.97
CA SER A 155 35.45 -5.82 -20.84
C SER A 155 35.76 -4.38 -20.45
N PRO A 156 34.78 -3.62 -19.93
CA PRO A 156 34.96 -2.21 -19.61
C PRO A 156 35.88 -1.98 -18.41
N ASN A 157 36.67 -0.90 -18.48
CA ASN A 157 37.48 -0.43 -17.36
C ASN A 157 36.65 0.41 -16.39
N GLU A 158 35.53 0.96 -16.84
CA GLU A 158 34.61 1.77 -16.05
C GLU A 158 33.77 0.87 -15.13
N ALA A 159 34.07 0.92 -13.83
CA ALA A 159 33.49 0.03 -12.82
C ALA A 159 31.96 -0.08 -12.88
N GLU A 160 31.24 1.04 -13.10
CA GLU A 160 29.78 1.07 -13.10
C GLU A 160 29.12 0.24 -14.22
N ILE A 161 29.79 0.05 -15.35
CA ILE A 161 29.25 -0.75 -16.48
C ILE A 161 29.86 -2.15 -16.57
N GLN A 162 30.70 -2.55 -15.61
CA GLN A 162 31.18 -3.93 -15.55
C GLN A 162 30.02 -4.90 -15.24
N ILE A 163 30.08 -6.11 -15.79
CA ILE A 163 29.06 -7.16 -15.59
C ILE A 163 28.80 -7.40 -14.09
N THR A 164 29.85 -7.45 -13.27
CA THR A 164 29.73 -7.60 -11.82
C THR A 164 28.90 -6.48 -11.18
N HIS A 165 29.13 -5.23 -11.58
CA HIS A 165 28.38 -4.09 -11.07
C HIS A 165 26.92 -4.13 -11.53
N LEU A 166 26.66 -4.41 -12.81
CA LEU A 166 25.30 -4.52 -13.35
C LEU A 166 24.50 -5.64 -12.67
N LYS A 167 25.13 -6.79 -12.38
CA LYS A 167 24.53 -7.89 -11.61
C LYS A 167 24.22 -7.49 -10.17
N ALA A 168 25.16 -6.83 -9.49
CA ALA A 168 24.94 -6.31 -8.14
C ALA A 168 23.80 -5.28 -8.11
N PHE A 169 23.75 -4.38 -9.09
CA PHE A 169 22.69 -3.40 -9.24
C PHE A 169 21.33 -4.05 -9.47
N HIS A 170 21.25 -5.03 -10.37
CA HIS A 170 20.05 -5.84 -10.57
C HIS A 170 19.58 -6.51 -9.27
N SER A 171 20.48 -7.18 -8.55
CA SER A 171 20.17 -7.85 -7.28
C SER A 171 19.63 -6.87 -6.23
N ASN A 172 20.26 -5.69 -6.09
CA ASN A 172 19.79 -4.64 -5.20
C ASN A 172 18.37 -4.18 -5.56
N LEU A 173 18.09 -3.91 -6.83
CA LEU A 173 16.76 -3.51 -7.27
C LEU A 173 15.71 -4.60 -7.06
N THR A 174 16.04 -5.88 -7.29
CA THR A 174 15.15 -7.01 -6.96
C THR A 174 14.82 -7.04 -5.48
N ASN A 175 15.82 -6.90 -4.60
CA ASN A 175 15.62 -6.91 -3.15
C ASN A 175 14.77 -5.73 -2.68
N LEU A 176 14.99 -4.53 -3.22
CA LEU A 176 14.20 -3.35 -2.90
C LEU A 176 12.75 -3.47 -3.41
N SER A 177 12.52 -4.01 -4.61
CA SER A 177 11.18 -4.34 -5.10
C SER A 177 10.46 -5.34 -4.19
N ASN A 178 11.14 -6.40 -3.75
CA ASN A 178 10.58 -7.35 -2.80
C ASN A 178 10.24 -6.69 -1.46
N THR A 179 11.09 -5.79 -0.97
CA THR A 179 10.84 -5.03 0.26
C THR A 179 9.59 -4.15 0.15
N VAL A 180 9.39 -3.48 -0.99
CA VAL A 180 8.16 -2.71 -1.28
C VAL A 180 6.94 -3.62 -1.27
N ASN A 181 7.01 -4.78 -1.93
CA ASN A 181 5.89 -5.73 -2.01
C ASN A 181 5.50 -6.26 -0.63
N VAL A 182 6.48 -6.67 0.18
CA VAL A 182 6.25 -7.15 1.55
C VAL A 182 5.62 -6.05 2.41
N ALA A 183 6.17 -4.83 2.37
CA ALA A 183 5.64 -3.71 3.14
C ALA A 183 4.24 -3.29 2.68
N GLY A 184 3.99 -3.31 1.36
CA GLY A 184 2.68 -3.02 0.77
C GLY A 184 1.62 -4.02 1.19
N ASN A 185 1.93 -5.32 1.12
CA ASN A 185 1.03 -6.38 1.58
C ASN A 185 0.73 -6.27 3.08
N ALA A 186 1.74 -5.98 3.91
CA ALA A 186 1.54 -5.74 5.33
C ALA A 186 0.61 -4.55 5.60
N LEU A 187 0.74 -3.45 4.82
CA LEU A 187 -0.15 -2.29 4.93
C LEU A 187 -1.58 -2.61 4.48
N ILE A 188 -1.76 -3.40 3.42
CA ILE A 188 -3.08 -3.87 2.97
C ILE A 188 -3.75 -4.70 4.06
N THR A 189 -3.04 -5.66 4.66
CA THR A 189 -3.56 -6.48 5.76
C THR A 189 -3.95 -5.64 6.96
N ALA A 190 -3.11 -4.67 7.37
CA ALA A 190 -3.44 -3.77 8.49
C ALA A 190 -4.71 -2.94 8.21
N ARG A 191 -4.89 -2.44 6.99
CA ARG A 191 -6.12 -1.73 6.56
C ARG A 191 -7.33 -2.65 6.60
N LYS A 192 -7.20 -3.87 6.06
CA LYS A 192 -8.25 -4.89 6.09
C LYS A 192 -8.69 -5.16 7.53
N ASN A 193 -7.76 -5.46 8.44
CA ASN A 193 -8.06 -5.78 9.83
C ASN A 193 -8.81 -4.63 10.54
N ARG A 194 -8.40 -3.38 10.30
CA ARG A 194 -9.13 -2.20 10.78
C ARG A 194 -10.56 -2.14 10.22
N ASP A 195 -10.72 -2.32 8.91
CA ASP A 195 -12.03 -2.23 8.24
C ASP A 195 -12.98 -3.36 8.67
N GLU A 196 -12.46 -4.55 8.97
CA GLU A 196 -13.26 -5.66 9.52
C GLU A 196 -13.93 -5.26 10.83
N ILE A 197 -13.19 -4.67 11.77
CA ILE A 197 -13.73 -4.29 13.09
C ILE A 197 -14.66 -3.08 12.96
N LEU A 198 -14.28 -2.09 12.14
CA LEU A 198 -15.07 -0.86 12.02
C LEU A 198 -16.35 -1.06 11.20
N TYR A 199 -16.32 -1.82 10.11
CA TYR A 199 -17.35 -1.75 9.07
C TYR A 199 -17.83 -3.09 8.51
N LYS A 200 -16.94 -4.07 8.32
CA LYS A 200 -17.24 -5.22 7.44
C LYS A 200 -17.71 -6.47 8.18
N ASN A 201 -17.24 -6.72 9.39
CA ASN A 201 -17.66 -7.89 10.16
C ASN A 201 -19.15 -7.80 10.51
N SER A 202 -19.83 -8.93 10.61
CA SER A 202 -21.21 -9.03 11.13
C SER A 202 -21.40 -8.40 12.53
N ILE A 203 -20.34 -8.35 13.34
CA ILE A 203 -20.28 -7.64 14.62
C ILE A 203 -19.25 -6.52 14.51
N ASN A 204 -19.58 -5.48 13.75
CA ASN A 204 -18.74 -4.30 13.59
C ASN A 204 -19.23 -3.12 14.45
N VAL A 205 -18.40 -2.09 14.59
CA VAL A 205 -18.68 -0.88 15.37
C VAL A 205 -19.98 -0.18 14.93
N ILE A 206 -20.25 -0.07 13.63
CA ILE A 206 -21.48 0.56 13.13
C ILE A 206 -22.72 -0.19 13.64
N GLN A 207 -22.72 -1.51 13.55
CA GLN A 207 -23.85 -2.33 14.01
C GLN A 207 -23.99 -2.28 15.52
N LEU A 208 -22.89 -2.40 16.28
CA LEU A 208 -22.91 -2.32 17.73
C LEU A 208 -23.48 -0.98 18.22
N VAL A 209 -23.07 0.14 17.61
CA VAL A 209 -23.58 1.47 18.00
C VAL A 209 -25.07 1.60 17.68
N LYS A 210 -25.57 1.00 16.59
CA LYS A 210 -27.01 0.96 16.30
C LYS A 210 -27.77 0.20 17.39
N ASP A 211 -27.29 -0.98 17.77
CA ASP A 211 -27.91 -1.82 18.80
C ASP A 211 -27.87 -1.13 20.18
N ILE A 212 -26.75 -0.48 20.52
CA ILE A 212 -26.59 0.32 21.74
C ILE A 212 -27.61 1.47 21.76
N LYS A 213 -27.75 2.24 20.67
CA LYS A 213 -28.73 3.33 20.57
C LYS A 213 -30.16 2.82 20.75
N ALA A 214 -30.49 1.66 20.18
CA ALA A 214 -31.81 1.05 20.34
C ALA A 214 -32.08 0.66 21.81
N TYR A 215 -31.10 0.05 22.48
CA TYR A 215 -31.20 -0.30 23.90
C TYR A 215 -31.34 0.95 24.79
N LEU A 216 -30.51 1.98 24.60
CA LEU A 216 -30.59 3.21 25.38
C LEU A 216 -31.97 3.89 25.23
N LYS A 217 -32.56 3.80 24.04
CA LYS A 217 -33.91 4.32 23.78
C LYS A 217 -35.00 3.51 24.50
N SER A 218 -34.83 2.20 24.70
CA SER A 218 -35.83 1.38 25.38
C SER A 218 -35.91 1.62 26.89
N LEU A 219 -34.89 2.26 27.49
CA LEU A 219 -34.89 2.67 28.90
C LEU A 219 -35.77 3.91 29.18
N GLY A 220 -36.39 4.51 28.16
CA GLY A 220 -37.28 5.65 28.31
C GLY A 220 -36.58 6.90 28.85
N GLU A 221 -37.25 7.64 29.74
CA GLU A 221 -36.73 8.91 30.28
C GLU A 221 -35.40 8.74 31.03
N THR A 222 -35.16 7.58 31.67
CA THR A 222 -33.89 7.31 32.38
C THR A 222 -32.70 7.14 31.44
N GLY A 223 -32.91 6.60 30.23
CA GLY A 223 -31.87 6.41 29.21
C GLY A 223 -31.66 7.60 28.28
N LYS A 224 -32.62 8.53 28.24
CA LYS A 224 -32.66 9.66 27.29
C LYS A 224 -31.41 10.56 27.32
N PRO A 225 -30.81 10.91 28.48
CA PRO A 225 -29.56 11.68 28.49
C PRO A 225 -28.41 10.94 27.78
N TYR A 226 -28.24 9.66 28.08
CA TYR A 226 -27.20 8.80 27.50
C TYR A 226 -27.44 8.55 26.01
N TYR A 227 -28.68 8.28 25.60
CA TYR A 227 -29.06 8.16 24.20
C TYR A 227 -28.68 9.43 23.41
N ASN A 228 -29.02 10.60 23.94
CA ASN A 228 -28.71 11.88 23.29
C ASN A 228 -27.19 12.13 23.18
N ALA A 229 -26.42 11.73 24.20
CA ALA A 229 -24.96 11.79 24.16
C ALA A 229 -24.40 10.91 23.04
N VAL A 230 -24.84 9.65 22.96
CA VAL A 230 -24.38 8.68 21.95
C VAL A 230 -24.83 9.05 20.53
N VAL A 231 -26.00 9.67 20.34
CA VAL A 231 -26.48 10.10 19.02
C VAL A 231 -25.63 11.22 18.42
N LYS A 232 -25.07 12.12 19.25
CA LYS A 232 -24.18 13.20 18.79
C LYS A 232 -22.85 12.67 18.23
N LEU A 233 -22.44 11.46 18.64
CA LEU A 233 -21.25 10.79 18.13
C LEU A 233 -21.53 10.21 16.73
N LYS A 234 -20.90 10.80 15.72
CA LYS A 234 -21.06 10.42 14.31
C LYS A 234 -20.12 9.29 13.94
N PHE A 235 -20.64 8.28 13.27
CA PHE A 235 -19.86 7.19 12.71
C PHE A 235 -20.05 7.18 11.20
N THR A 236 -18.96 7.27 10.43
CA THR A 236 -19.00 7.29 8.97
C THR A 236 -18.17 6.14 8.40
N GLU A 237 -18.75 5.41 7.45
CA GLU A 237 -17.98 4.55 6.56
C GLU A 237 -17.12 5.46 5.68
N SER A 238 -15.81 5.19 5.61
CA SER A 238 -14.84 6.00 4.87
C SER A 238 -14.28 5.18 3.73
#